data_AF-A0A443SID8-F1
#
_entry.id   AF-A0A443SID8-F1
#
_cell.length_a   1.000
_cell.length_b   1.000
_cell.length_c   1.000
_cell.angle_alpha   90.00
_cell.angle_beta   90.00
_cell.angle_gamma   90.00
#
_symmetry.space_group_name_H-M   'P 1'
#
loop_
_entity.id
_entity.type
_entity.pdbx_description
1 polymer ?
#
loop_
_entity_poly.entity_id
_entity_poly.type
_entity_poly.pdbx_seq_one_letter_code
_entity_poly.pdbx_strand_id
1 'polypeptide(L)'
;NRPRKPCNCTKSQCLKLYCDCFANGEFCHACNCVNCANNLDHEEDRQKAIKQCLERNPHAFHPKIGKGRGDITERRHTKGCNCRRSGCLKNYCECYEAKILCSDLCKCIQCKNYEDSYERKTLMHLADAAEVRSAQQSVASKAKLWGNDFTAKLPIRVTDKGDRLPCSFITSEVLEATCQCLLATAEDGERLKMNYAKIEEKILEEFGSCLTKIIETANKARKY
;
A
#
# COMPACT_ATOMS: atom_id res chain seq x y z
N ASN A 1 8.56 11.06 6.54
CA ASN A 1 7.53 11.57 7.48
C ASN A 1 6.42 12.22 6.66
N ARG A 2 5.20 11.68 6.61
CA ARG A 2 4.12 12.26 5.80
C ARG A 2 3.65 13.55 6.48
N PRO A 3 3.54 14.69 5.77
CA PRO A 3 3.03 15.92 6.37
C PRO A 3 1.61 15.69 6.92
N ARG A 4 1.34 16.22 8.12
CA ARG A 4 0.04 16.03 8.76
C ARG A 4 -1.04 16.79 8.01
N LYS A 5 -2.25 16.25 8.03
CA LYS A 5 -3.43 16.92 7.44
C LYS A 5 -3.88 18.06 8.36
N PRO A 6 -4.17 19.26 7.82
CA PRO A 6 -4.74 20.34 8.62
C PRO A 6 -6.16 19.96 9.06
N CYS A 7 -6.51 20.27 10.32
CA CYS A 7 -7.89 20.10 10.78
C CYS A 7 -8.80 21.23 10.28
N ASN A 8 -10.10 20.98 10.22
CA ASN A 8 -11.13 21.92 9.73
C ASN A 8 -12.23 22.12 10.79
N CYS A 9 -11.85 22.08 12.06
CA CYS A 9 -12.80 22.10 13.16
C CYS A 9 -13.49 23.46 13.30
N THR A 10 -14.82 23.47 13.44
CA THR A 10 -15.60 24.71 13.63
C THR A 10 -16.32 24.80 14.97
N LYS A 11 -16.56 23.66 15.64
CA LYS A 11 -17.40 23.59 16.85
C LYS A 11 -16.68 23.07 18.10
N SER A 12 -15.48 22.51 17.94
CA SER A 12 -14.74 21.89 19.05
C SER A 12 -13.76 22.84 19.73
N GLN A 13 -13.51 24.01 19.16
CA GLN A 13 -12.37 24.89 19.50
C GLN A 13 -11.03 24.15 19.49
N CYS A 14 -10.97 23.00 18.83
CA CYS A 14 -9.88 22.04 18.89
C CYS A 14 -9.54 21.51 20.30
N LEU A 15 -10.45 21.61 21.27
CA LEU A 15 -10.27 21.11 22.65
C LEU A 15 -11.02 19.79 22.92
N LYS A 16 -11.38 19.06 21.87
CA LYS A 16 -12.10 17.78 21.96
C LYS A 16 -11.48 16.77 21.01
N LEU A 17 -11.59 15.48 21.34
CA LEU A 17 -11.07 14.35 20.53
C LEU A 17 -11.69 14.23 19.12
N TYR A 18 -12.67 15.07 18.77
CA TYR A 18 -13.13 15.24 17.38
C TYR A 18 -12.11 15.97 16.49
N CYS A 19 -11.16 16.70 17.09
CA CYS A 19 -10.05 17.31 16.39
C CYS A 19 -8.88 16.33 16.37
N ASP A 20 -8.40 15.97 15.18
CA ASP A 20 -7.27 15.04 15.02
C ASP A 20 -5.97 15.59 15.63
N CYS A 21 -5.73 16.90 15.56
CA CYS A 21 -4.55 17.52 16.19
C CYS A 21 -4.56 17.28 17.71
N PHE A 22 -5.70 17.60 18.34
CA PHE A 22 -5.87 17.43 19.79
C PHE A 22 -5.89 15.95 20.20
N ALA A 23 -6.56 15.09 19.44
CA ALA A 23 -6.59 13.65 19.71
C ALA A 23 -5.20 13.01 19.65
N ASN A 24 -4.29 13.57 18.86
CA ASN A 24 -2.88 13.16 18.80
C ASN A 24 -2.00 13.84 19.87
N GLY A 25 -2.57 14.68 20.74
CA GLY A 25 -1.84 15.36 21.81
C GLY A 25 -1.03 16.58 21.34
N GLU A 26 -1.33 17.12 20.18
CA GLU A 26 -0.51 18.13 19.51
C GLU A 26 -1.26 19.45 19.33
N PHE A 27 -0.50 20.54 19.25
CA PHE A 27 -1.04 21.83 18.88
C PHE A 27 -1.50 21.85 17.42
N CYS A 28 -2.52 22.66 17.15
CA CYS A 28 -2.88 22.97 15.77
C CYS A 28 -1.77 23.83 15.14
N HIS A 29 -1.31 23.44 13.95
CA HIS A 29 -0.31 24.19 13.19
C HIS A 29 -0.73 24.25 11.73
N ALA A 30 -0.79 25.47 11.15
CA ALA A 30 -1.27 25.71 9.78
C ALA A 30 -2.60 24.99 9.46
N CYS A 31 -3.58 25.08 10.37
CA CYS A 31 -4.88 24.42 10.27
C CYS A 31 -5.99 25.39 9.82
N ASN A 32 -7.10 24.84 9.30
CA ASN A 32 -8.27 25.59 8.84
C ASN A 32 -9.37 25.69 9.92
N CYS A 33 -9.02 25.46 11.19
CA CYS A 33 -9.97 25.48 12.29
C CYS A 33 -10.39 26.91 12.66
N VAL A 34 -11.65 27.06 13.05
CA VAL A 34 -12.24 28.33 13.51
C VAL A 34 -12.26 28.36 15.03
N ASN A 35 -11.92 29.52 15.63
CA ASN A 35 -11.86 29.73 17.08
C ASN A 35 -11.00 28.67 17.80
N CYS A 36 -9.77 28.47 17.31
CA CYS A 36 -8.87 27.47 17.85
C CYS A 36 -8.33 27.88 19.22
N ALA A 37 -8.51 27.02 20.21
CA ALA A 37 -7.89 27.12 21.54
C ALA A 37 -6.88 25.99 21.79
N ASN A 38 -6.53 25.21 20.75
CA ASN A 38 -5.45 24.21 20.82
C ASN A 38 -4.11 24.80 20.34
N ASN A 39 -3.65 25.81 21.06
CA ASN A 39 -2.42 26.57 20.83
C ASN A 39 -1.86 27.05 22.18
N LEU A 40 -0.68 27.68 22.14
CA LEU A 40 0.02 28.16 23.34
C LEU A 40 -0.71 29.33 24.02
N ASP A 41 -1.44 30.15 23.25
CA ASP A 41 -2.12 31.33 23.79
C ASP A 41 -3.30 30.94 24.72
N HIS A 42 -3.86 29.75 24.55
CA HIS A 42 -4.99 29.23 25.34
C HIS A 42 -4.59 28.00 26.18
N GLU A 43 -3.38 28.02 26.74
CA GLU A 43 -2.82 26.85 27.45
C GLU A 43 -3.67 26.42 28.65
N GLU A 44 -4.25 27.35 29.42
CA GLU A 44 -5.11 27.00 30.57
C GLU A 44 -6.35 26.20 30.16
N ASP A 45 -7.07 26.68 29.13
CA ASP A 45 -8.24 25.99 28.57
C ASP A 45 -7.85 24.63 27.99
N ARG A 46 -6.69 24.58 27.31
CA ARG A 46 -6.14 23.34 26.76
C ARG A 46 -5.83 22.31 27.85
N GLN A 47 -5.15 22.71 28.91
CA GLN A 47 -4.82 21.82 30.04
C GLN A 47 -6.07 21.32 30.75
N LYS A 48 -7.06 22.18 30.96
CA LYS A 48 -8.36 21.80 31.51
C LYS A 48 -9.05 20.75 30.63
N ALA A 49 -9.04 20.94 29.31
CA ALA A 49 -9.63 19.97 28.37
C ALA A 49 -8.88 18.63 28.34
N ILE A 50 -7.55 18.64 28.42
CA ILE A 50 -6.72 17.43 28.50
C ILE A 50 -7.06 16.65 29.77
N LYS A 51 -7.06 17.33 30.93
CA LYS A 51 -7.39 16.71 32.22
C LYS A 51 -8.78 16.06 32.19
N GLN A 52 -9.80 16.78 31.72
CA GLN A 52 -11.14 16.22 31.59
C GLN A 52 -11.22 15.03 30.63
N CYS A 53 -10.41 14.99 29.56
CA CYS A 53 -10.35 13.84 28.68
C CYS A 53 -9.75 12.61 29.36
N LEU A 54 -8.67 12.80 30.13
CA LEU A 54 -7.99 11.75 30.88
C LEU A 54 -8.83 11.21 32.05
N GLU A 55 -9.58 12.08 32.74
CA GLU A 55 -10.52 11.66 33.80
C GLU A 55 -11.60 10.73 33.27
N ARG A 56 -12.09 10.97 32.04
CA ARG A 56 -13.07 10.08 31.39
C ARG A 56 -12.45 8.80 30.84
N ASN A 57 -11.21 8.88 30.36
CA ASN A 57 -10.46 7.75 29.81
C ASN A 57 -8.95 8.00 29.97
N PRO A 58 -8.26 7.28 30.88
CA PRO A 58 -6.82 7.43 31.09
C PRO A 58 -5.98 7.18 29.83
N HIS A 59 -6.50 6.42 28.86
CA HIS A 59 -5.83 6.11 27.60
C HIS A 59 -6.30 7.00 26.43
N ALA A 60 -6.96 8.14 26.70
CA ALA A 60 -7.51 9.02 25.66
C ALA A 60 -6.48 9.49 24.62
N PHE A 61 -5.23 9.69 25.02
CA PHE A 61 -4.14 10.16 24.18
C PHE A 61 -3.09 9.07 23.89
N HIS A 62 -3.37 7.80 24.20
CA HIS A 62 -2.52 6.69 23.76
C HIS A 62 -2.78 6.36 22.28
N PRO A 63 -1.77 5.91 21.52
CA PRO A 63 -1.96 5.50 20.14
C PRO A 63 -3.07 4.44 20.00
N LYS A 64 -4.05 4.72 19.14
CA LYS A 64 -5.20 3.82 18.90
C LYS A 64 -4.80 2.49 18.26
N ILE A 65 -3.71 2.50 17.50
CA ILE A 65 -3.15 1.32 16.82
C ILE A 65 -1.90 0.88 17.59
N GLY A 66 -1.93 -0.33 18.14
CA GLY A 66 -0.81 -0.91 18.85
C GLY A 66 0.39 -1.15 17.93
N LYS A 67 1.60 -0.94 18.46
CA LYS A 67 2.81 -1.49 17.87
C LYS A 67 2.78 -3.00 18.12
N GLY A 68 2.91 -3.82 17.07
CA GLY A 68 2.98 -5.28 17.22
C GLY A 68 4.00 -5.67 18.30
N ARG A 69 3.63 -6.61 19.17
CA ARG A 69 4.48 -7.08 20.28
C ARG A 69 5.07 -8.44 19.87
N GLY A 70 6.39 -8.54 19.73
CA GLY A 70 7.08 -9.82 19.50
C GLY A 70 6.80 -10.48 18.15
N ASP A 71 6.83 -11.82 18.13
CA ASP A 71 6.66 -12.73 16.97
C ASP A 71 5.28 -12.64 16.27
N ILE A 72 4.35 -11.86 16.83
CA ILE A 72 3.06 -11.53 16.20
C ILE A 72 3.20 -10.18 15.49
N THR A 73 3.40 -10.25 14.17
CA THR A 73 3.71 -9.13 13.26
C THR A 73 2.54 -8.17 13.00
N GLU A 74 1.34 -8.46 13.48
CA GLU A 74 0.14 -7.73 13.10
C GLU A 74 -0.17 -6.54 14.03
N ARG A 75 -0.15 -5.32 13.47
CA ARG A 75 -0.69 -4.12 14.13
C ARG A 75 -2.19 -4.27 14.31
N ARG A 76 -2.71 -4.01 15.52
CA ARG A 76 -4.13 -4.16 15.86
C ARG A 76 -4.71 -2.90 16.50
N HIS A 77 -6.00 -2.67 16.28
CA HIS A 77 -6.74 -1.59 16.92
C HIS A 77 -7.05 -1.95 18.38
N THR A 78 -6.45 -1.24 19.34
CA THR A 78 -6.46 -1.63 20.75
C THR A 78 -7.86 -1.73 21.36
N LYS A 79 -8.81 -0.88 20.91
CA LYS A 79 -10.21 -0.90 21.38
C LYS A 79 -11.19 -1.63 20.44
N GLY A 80 -10.76 -1.96 19.22
CA GLY A 80 -11.65 -2.25 18.09
C GLY A 80 -12.56 -1.10 17.63
N CYS A 81 -13.18 -1.27 16.45
CA CYS A 81 -14.14 -0.34 15.87
C CYS A 81 -15.61 -0.73 16.16
N ASN A 82 -16.56 0.17 15.94
CA ASN A 82 -18.01 -0.05 16.16
C ASN A 82 -18.85 0.23 14.91
N CYS A 83 -18.29 -0.04 13.73
CA CYS A 83 -18.90 0.33 12.45
C CYS A 83 -20.23 -0.42 12.19
N ARG A 84 -21.24 0.30 11.71
CA ARG A 84 -22.55 -0.30 11.36
C ARG A 84 -22.88 -0.32 9.87
N ARG A 85 -22.34 0.60 9.08
CA ARG A 85 -22.74 0.84 7.68
C ARG A 85 -21.60 0.81 6.67
N SER A 86 -20.36 0.89 7.11
CA SER A 86 -19.20 0.96 6.20
C SER A 86 -18.80 -0.40 5.65
N GLY A 87 -19.33 -1.51 6.20
CA GLY A 87 -18.77 -2.85 6.01
C GLY A 87 -17.29 -2.94 6.40
N CYS A 88 -16.77 -1.95 7.15
CA CYS A 88 -15.36 -1.76 7.44
C CYS A 88 -14.44 -1.64 6.19
N LEU A 89 -14.98 -1.33 5.01
CA LEU A 89 -14.18 -1.12 3.77
C LEU A 89 -14.19 0.34 3.30
N LYS A 90 -14.38 1.27 4.24
CA LYS A 90 -14.36 2.73 4.00
C LYS A 90 -13.57 3.40 5.11
N ASN A 91 -13.03 4.59 4.84
CA ASN A 91 -12.23 5.37 5.80
C ASN A 91 -13.04 5.84 7.04
N TYR A 92 -14.35 5.62 7.10
CA TYR A 92 -15.13 5.76 8.33
C TYR A 92 -14.78 4.72 9.40
N CYS A 93 -14.13 3.62 9.02
CA CYS A 93 -13.63 2.60 9.93
C CYS A 93 -12.18 2.89 10.28
N GLU A 94 -11.89 3.06 11.58
CA GLU A 94 -10.53 3.32 12.08
C GLU A 94 -9.55 2.20 11.69
N CYS A 95 -9.98 0.93 11.66
CA CYS A 95 -9.14 -0.19 11.22
C CYS A 95 -8.76 -0.06 9.74
N TYR A 96 -9.74 0.21 8.88
CA TYR A 96 -9.53 0.34 7.44
C TYR A 96 -8.70 1.58 7.07
N GLU A 97 -8.96 2.70 7.73
CA GLU A 97 -8.16 3.91 7.58
C GLU A 97 -6.69 3.65 7.93
N ALA A 98 -6.45 2.93 9.03
CA ALA A 98 -5.12 2.52 9.48
C ALA A 98 -4.49 1.37 8.68
N LYS A 99 -5.17 0.88 7.63
CA LYS A 99 -4.71 -0.24 6.78
C LYS A 99 -4.44 -1.54 7.54
N ILE A 100 -5.25 -1.82 8.56
CA ILE A 100 -5.23 -3.07 9.31
C ILE A 100 -6.59 -3.77 9.23
N LEU A 101 -6.60 -5.07 9.52
CA LEU A 101 -7.83 -5.85 9.60
C LEU A 101 -8.62 -5.50 10.87
N CYS A 102 -9.93 -5.74 10.81
CA CYS A 102 -10.71 -5.83 12.04
C CYS A 102 -10.29 -7.09 12.80
N SER A 103 -10.29 -6.98 14.12
CA SER A 103 -10.02 -8.08 15.06
C SER A 103 -11.26 -8.38 15.90
N ASP A 104 -11.17 -9.39 16.76
CA ASP A 104 -12.27 -9.80 17.65
C ASP A 104 -12.73 -8.71 18.63
N LEU A 105 -11.85 -7.73 18.91
CA LEU A 105 -12.19 -6.53 19.70
C LEU A 105 -13.19 -5.60 18.98
N CYS A 106 -13.38 -5.73 17.66
CA CYS A 106 -14.28 -4.89 16.89
C CYS A 106 -15.73 -5.37 17.04
N LYS A 107 -16.64 -4.46 17.38
CA LYS A 107 -18.09 -4.71 17.48
C LYS A 107 -18.84 -4.25 16.22
N CYS A 108 -18.19 -4.41 15.06
CA CYS A 108 -18.74 -3.99 13.78
C CYS A 108 -19.81 -4.97 13.27
N ILE A 109 -20.83 -4.44 12.59
CA ILE A 109 -21.91 -5.22 11.97
C ILE A 109 -21.60 -5.41 10.48
N GLN A 110 -21.79 -6.63 9.97
CA GLN A 110 -21.50 -7.02 8.58
C GLN A 110 -20.08 -6.60 8.15
N CYS A 111 -19.09 -6.95 8.96
CA CYS A 111 -17.70 -6.64 8.67
C CYS A 111 -17.23 -7.38 7.41
N LYS A 112 -16.65 -6.63 6.47
CA LYS A 112 -15.97 -7.14 5.28
C LYS A 112 -14.46 -6.89 5.33
N ASN A 113 -13.94 -6.46 6.48
CA ASN A 113 -12.53 -6.12 6.65
C ASN A 113 -11.76 -7.21 7.41
N TYR A 114 -11.67 -8.38 6.78
CA TYR A 114 -10.94 -9.56 7.26
C TYR A 114 -10.16 -10.18 6.10
N GLU A 115 -9.21 -11.08 6.38
CA GLU A 115 -8.23 -11.60 5.41
C GLU A 115 -8.89 -12.14 4.13
N ASP A 116 -9.90 -12.99 4.28
CA ASP A 116 -10.55 -13.69 3.16
C ASP A 116 -11.80 -12.99 2.58
N SER A 117 -12.01 -11.71 2.85
CA SER A 117 -13.14 -11.00 2.24
C SER A 117 -12.91 -10.82 0.73
N TYR A 118 -13.86 -11.33 -0.06
CA TYR A 118 -13.88 -11.13 -1.51
C TYR A 118 -13.94 -9.65 -1.88
N GLU A 119 -14.78 -8.86 -1.20
CA GLU A 119 -14.89 -7.42 -1.44
C GLU A 119 -13.60 -6.67 -1.10
N ARG A 120 -12.92 -7.05 -0.01
CA ARG A 120 -11.62 -6.48 0.35
C ARG A 120 -10.57 -6.77 -0.71
N LYS A 121 -10.43 -8.04 -1.12
CA LYS A 121 -9.47 -8.47 -2.15
C LYS A 121 -9.73 -7.74 -3.48
N THR A 122 -10.99 -7.60 -3.87
CA THR A 122 -11.40 -6.84 -5.06
C THR A 122 -10.96 -5.38 -4.97
N LEU A 123 -11.19 -4.70 -3.84
CA LEU A 123 -10.77 -3.31 -3.66
C LEU A 123 -9.25 -3.14 -3.68
N MET A 124 -8.51 -4.11 -3.14
CA MET A 124 -7.05 -4.11 -3.18
C MET A 124 -6.53 -4.23 -4.61
N HIS A 125 -7.01 -5.20 -5.40
CA HIS A 125 -6.62 -5.34 -6.81
C HIS A 125 -6.97 -4.10 -7.65
N LEU A 126 -8.11 -3.44 -7.38
CA LEU A 126 -8.48 -2.20 -8.06
C LEU A 126 -7.53 -1.05 -7.73
N ALA A 127 -7.06 -0.97 -6.49
CA ALA A 127 -6.08 0.02 -6.06
C ALA A 127 -4.72 -0.21 -6.74
N ASP A 128 -4.25 -1.47 -6.76
CA ASP A 128 -2.99 -1.85 -7.42
C ASP A 128 -3.05 -1.52 -8.92
N ALA A 129 -4.16 -1.86 -9.58
CA ALA A 129 -4.36 -1.53 -11.00
C ALA A 129 -4.41 0.00 -11.25
N ALA A 130 -4.96 0.78 -10.32
CA ALA A 130 -4.98 2.24 -10.43
C ALA A 130 -3.58 2.85 -10.23
N GLU A 131 -2.77 2.28 -9.35
CA GLU A 131 -1.38 2.69 -9.12
C GLU A 131 -0.52 2.44 -10.36
N VAL A 132 -0.66 1.25 -10.98
CA VAL A 132 0.00 0.91 -12.25
C VAL A 132 -0.39 1.88 -13.36
N ARG A 133 -1.69 2.19 -13.52
CA ARG A 133 -2.16 3.15 -14.54
C ARG A 133 -1.62 4.57 -14.28
N SER A 134 -1.59 5.01 -13.02
CA SER A 134 -1.07 6.33 -12.65
C SER A 134 0.44 6.43 -12.92
N ALA A 135 1.19 5.37 -12.64
CA ALA A 135 2.61 5.28 -12.98
C ALA A 135 2.81 5.34 -14.50
N GLN A 136 2.05 4.58 -15.29
CA GLN A 136 2.13 4.61 -16.76
C GLN A 136 1.79 5.99 -17.34
N GLN A 137 0.78 6.69 -16.80
CA GLN A 137 0.46 8.06 -17.23
C GLN A 137 1.60 9.04 -16.90
N SER A 138 2.28 8.89 -15.76
CA SER A 138 3.45 9.72 -15.42
C SER A 138 4.64 9.50 -16.36
N VAL A 139 4.81 8.26 -16.86
CA VAL A 139 5.83 7.91 -17.87
C VAL A 139 5.44 8.46 -19.25
N ALA A 140 4.17 8.33 -19.65
CA ALA A 140 3.67 8.88 -20.92
C ALA A 140 3.74 10.41 -20.98
N SER A 141 3.51 11.09 -19.85
CA SER A 141 3.65 12.55 -19.72
C SER A 141 5.10 13.02 -19.89
N LYS A 142 6.07 12.21 -19.45
CA LYS A 142 7.50 12.44 -19.71
C LYS A 142 7.92 12.07 -21.13
N ALA A 143 7.30 11.04 -21.72
CA ALA A 143 7.56 10.62 -23.09
C ALA A 143 7.10 11.67 -24.12
N LYS A 144 6.07 12.47 -23.84
CA LYS A 144 5.63 13.57 -24.72
C LYS A 144 6.62 14.75 -24.83
N LEU A 145 7.74 14.77 -24.09
CA LEU A 145 8.80 15.77 -24.24
C LEU A 145 9.92 15.35 -25.21
N TRP A 146 9.98 14.08 -25.61
CA TRP A 146 10.92 13.59 -26.62
C TRP A 146 10.13 13.03 -27.80
N GLY A 147 10.19 13.78 -28.91
CA GLY A 147 9.47 13.46 -30.14
C GLY A 147 9.84 12.10 -30.73
N ASN A 148 8.84 11.53 -31.40
CA ASN A 148 8.84 10.46 -32.39
C ASN A 148 10.15 9.68 -32.56
N ASP A 149 10.28 8.54 -31.88
CA ASP A 149 10.71 7.33 -32.56
C ASP A 149 10.16 6.07 -31.87
N PHE A 150 9.66 5.16 -32.68
CA PHE A 150 8.93 3.97 -32.27
C PHE A 150 9.90 2.87 -31.84
N THR A 151 10.25 2.81 -30.55
CA THR A 151 10.77 1.58 -29.94
C THR A 151 10.14 1.37 -28.56
N ALA A 152 9.39 0.28 -28.42
CA ALA A 152 8.75 -0.12 -27.17
C ALA A 152 9.82 -0.46 -26.12
N LYS A 153 10.13 0.49 -25.24
CA LYS A 153 10.90 0.24 -24.01
C LYS A 153 9.97 0.45 -22.80
N LEU A 154 9.56 -0.65 -22.17
CA LEU A 154 9.04 -0.61 -20.80
C LEU A 154 10.14 -0.07 -19.87
N PRO A 155 9.85 0.85 -18.94
CA PRO A 155 10.84 1.29 -17.98
C PRO A 155 10.91 0.28 -16.83
N ILE A 156 11.83 -0.69 -16.91
CA ILE A 156 12.32 -1.39 -15.72
C ILE A 156 13.25 -0.41 -14.99
N ARG A 157 12.79 0.12 -13.85
CA ARG A 157 13.57 1.01 -13.00
C ARG A 157 14.43 0.16 -12.08
N VAL A 158 15.67 -0.13 -12.47
CA VAL A 158 16.68 -0.68 -11.55
C VAL A 158 17.08 0.44 -10.60
N THR A 159 16.61 0.38 -9.36
CA THR A 159 17.08 1.28 -8.29
C THR A 159 18.40 0.77 -7.77
N ASP A 160 19.49 1.44 -8.14
CA ASP A 160 20.77 1.37 -7.44
C ASP A 160 20.57 1.99 -6.05
N LYS A 161 20.23 1.13 -5.07
CA LYS A 161 20.49 1.28 -3.62
C LYS A 161 19.80 0.16 -2.84
N GLY A 162 20.60 -0.85 -2.46
CA GLY A 162 20.79 -1.25 -1.07
C GLY A 162 19.69 -1.94 -0.26
N ASP A 163 18.44 -2.08 -0.72
CA ASP A 163 17.41 -2.79 0.04
C ASP A 163 17.00 -4.10 -0.66
N ARG A 164 17.36 -5.23 -0.05
CA ARG A 164 17.07 -6.60 -0.52
C ARG A 164 15.56 -6.86 -0.58
N LEU A 165 14.96 -6.56 -1.73
CA LEU A 165 13.63 -7.03 -2.15
C LEU A 165 13.74 -8.41 -2.83
N PRO A 166 12.65 -9.21 -2.90
CA PRO A 166 12.68 -10.60 -3.34
C PRO A 166 13.07 -10.84 -4.82
N CYS A 167 13.32 -9.80 -5.60
CA CYS A 167 13.52 -9.86 -7.06
C CYS A 167 14.96 -9.54 -7.54
N SER A 168 15.97 -9.63 -6.67
CA SER A 168 17.37 -9.41 -7.05
C SER A 168 17.95 -10.42 -8.07
N PHE A 169 17.18 -11.45 -8.45
CA PHE A 169 17.62 -12.54 -9.35
C PHE A 169 17.20 -12.36 -10.81
N ILE A 170 16.28 -11.44 -11.10
CA ILE A 170 15.84 -11.17 -12.47
C ILE A 170 16.59 -9.92 -12.95
N THR A 171 17.78 -10.15 -13.51
CA THR A 171 18.61 -9.09 -14.10
C THR A 171 18.22 -8.84 -15.56
N SER A 172 18.70 -7.74 -16.16
CA SER A 172 18.53 -7.48 -17.60
C SER A 172 19.06 -8.65 -18.43
N GLU A 173 20.20 -9.22 -18.03
CA GLU A 173 20.83 -10.35 -18.70
C GLU A 173 19.94 -11.61 -18.69
N VAL A 174 19.28 -11.89 -17.56
CA VAL A 174 18.35 -13.03 -17.44
C VAL A 174 17.11 -12.81 -18.32
N LEU A 175 16.60 -11.58 -18.38
CA LEU A 175 15.47 -11.22 -19.24
C LEU A 175 15.84 -11.34 -20.72
N GLU A 176 16.99 -10.80 -21.11
CA GLU A 176 17.50 -10.85 -22.49
C GLU A 176 17.74 -12.30 -22.93
N ALA A 177 18.37 -13.12 -22.09
CA ALA A 177 18.57 -14.55 -22.38
C ALA A 177 17.23 -15.28 -22.52
N THR A 178 16.26 -15.00 -21.66
CA THR A 178 14.91 -15.60 -21.75
C THR A 178 14.23 -15.20 -23.06
N CYS A 179 14.24 -13.91 -23.41
CA CYS A 179 13.66 -13.41 -24.66
C CYS A 179 14.34 -14.04 -25.89
N GLN A 180 15.66 -14.20 -25.86
CA GLN A 180 16.39 -14.86 -26.95
C GLN A 180 15.96 -16.32 -27.12
N CYS A 181 15.78 -17.08 -26.04
CA CYS A 181 15.29 -18.46 -26.12
C CYS A 181 13.89 -18.55 -26.75
N LEU A 182 12.98 -17.63 -26.38
CA LEU A 182 11.62 -17.60 -26.93
C LEU A 182 11.61 -17.23 -28.41
N LEU A 183 12.41 -16.22 -28.81
CA LEU A 183 12.53 -15.81 -30.21
C LEU A 183 13.15 -16.91 -31.07
N ALA A 184 14.22 -17.55 -30.59
CA ALA A 184 14.82 -18.68 -31.29
C ALA A 184 13.84 -19.85 -31.46
N THR A 185 13.00 -20.11 -30.45
CA THR A 185 11.94 -21.15 -30.52
C THR A 185 10.87 -20.80 -31.56
N ALA A 186 10.49 -19.53 -31.65
CA ALA A 186 9.56 -19.05 -32.67
C ALA A 186 10.15 -19.19 -34.08
N GLU A 187 11.39 -18.72 -34.28
CA GLU A 187 12.11 -18.80 -35.56
C GLU A 187 12.31 -20.26 -36.01
N ASP A 188 12.65 -21.16 -35.09
CA ASP A 188 12.77 -22.58 -35.37
C ASP A 188 11.43 -23.21 -35.77
N GLY A 189 10.34 -22.79 -35.12
CA GLY A 189 8.98 -23.19 -35.46
C GLY A 189 8.57 -22.76 -36.87
N GLU A 190 8.89 -21.52 -37.25
CA GLU A 190 8.68 -20.99 -38.59
C GLU A 190 9.56 -21.70 -39.63
N ARG A 191 10.84 -21.93 -39.33
CA ARG A 191 11.78 -22.67 -40.19
C ARG A 191 11.31 -24.09 -40.48
N LEU A 192 10.73 -24.75 -39.47
CA LEU A 192 10.14 -26.09 -39.59
C LEU A 192 8.73 -26.09 -40.19
N LYS A 193 8.21 -24.92 -40.61
CA LYS A 193 6.87 -24.73 -41.19
C LYS A 193 5.76 -25.32 -40.32
N MET A 194 5.91 -25.19 -39.01
CA MET A 194 4.90 -25.61 -38.04
C MET A 194 3.69 -24.67 -38.13
N ASN A 195 2.51 -25.16 -37.76
CA ASN A 195 1.35 -24.29 -37.66
C ASN A 195 1.46 -23.39 -36.41
N TYR A 196 0.76 -22.25 -36.44
CA TYR A 196 0.81 -21.27 -35.35
C TYR A 196 0.50 -21.86 -33.97
N ALA A 197 -0.48 -22.75 -33.86
CA ALA A 197 -0.83 -23.37 -32.59
C ALA A 197 0.31 -24.22 -32.00
N LYS A 198 1.05 -24.94 -32.85
CA LYS A 198 2.19 -25.76 -32.43
C LYS A 198 3.42 -24.91 -32.12
N ILE A 199 3.59 -23.77 -32.79
CA ILE A 199 4.65 -22.80 -32.46
C ILE A 199 4.36 -22.16 -31.10
N GLU A 200 3.12 -21.72 -30.87
CA GLU A 200 2.68 -21.16 -29.59
C GLU A 200 2.87 -22.15 -28.43
N GLU A 201 2.47 -23.40 -28.61
CA GLU A 201 2.69 -24.48 -27.63
C GLU A 201 4.17 -24.61 -27.25
N LYS A 202 5.07 -24.63 -28.25
CA LYS A 202 6.52 -24.71 -28.01
C LYS A 202 7.09 -23.48 -27.31
N ILE A 203 6.61 -22.28 -27.64
CA ILE A 203 7.06 -21.04 -26.98
C ILE A 203 6.65 -21.05 -25.50
N LEU A 204 5.42 -21.51 -25.19
CA LEU A 204 4.94 -21.63 -23.81
C LEU A 204 5.73 -22.69 -23.01
N GLU A 205 6.07 -23.81 -23.63
CA GLU A 205 6.95 -24.83 -23.05
C GLU A 205 8.35 -24.27 -22.74
N GLU A 206 8.96 -23.55 -23.68
CA GLU A 206 10.29 -22.96 -23.48
C GLU A 206 10.26 -21.86 -22.42
N PHE A 207 9.19 -21.09 -22.34
CA PHE A 207 8.99 -20.10 -21.28
C PHE A 207 8.92 -20.76 -19.89
N GLY A 208 8.16 -21.85 -19.76
CA GLY A 208 8.09 -22.65 -18.53
C GLY A 208 9.44 -23.24 -18.12
N SER A 209 10.22 -23.73 -19.09
CA SER A 209 11.60 -24.21 -18.89
C SER A 209 12.52 -23.10 -18.37
N CYS A 210 12.47 -21.91 -18.97
CA CYS A 210 13.23 -20.74 -18.53
C CYS A 210 12.88 -20.32 -17.09
N LEU A 211 11.58 -20.27 -16.76
CA LEU A 211 11.12 -19.94 -15.40
C LEU A 211 11.61 -20.95 -14.36
N THR A 212 11.57 -22.24 -14.69
CA THR A 212 12.04 -23.31 -13.80
C THR A 212 13.53 -23.16 -13.49
N LYS A 213 14.35 -22.91 -14.53
CA LYS A 213 15.81 -22.67 -14.38
C LYS A 213 16.11 -21.43 -13.53
N ILE A 214 15.34 -20.35 -13.70
CA ILE A 214 15.48 -19.13 -12.89
C ILE A 214 15.16 -19.42 -11.42
N ILE A 215 14.08 -20.14 -11.14
CA ILE A 215 13.66 -20.52 -9.78
C ILE A 215 14.70 -21.44 -9.12
N GLU A 216 15.20 -22.45 -9.84
CA GLU A 216 16.23 -23.36 -9.32
C GLU A 216 17.53 -22.62 -8.99
N THR A 217 17.95 -21.70 -9.86
CA THR A 217 19.17 -20.91 -9.66
C THR A 217 19.02 -19.97 -8.47
N ALA A 218 17.86 -19.31 -8.34
CA ALA A 218 17.54 -18.47 -7.19
C ALA A 218 17.50 -19.28 -5.87
N ASN A 219 17.00 -20.52 -5.90
CA ASN A 219 16.97 -21.40 -4.73
C ASN A 219 18.35 -21.94 -4.34
N LYS A 220 19.25 -22.21 -5.30
CA LYS A 220 20.64 -22.61 -5.04
C LYS A 220 21.45 -21.49 -4.39
N ALA A 221 21.26 -20.25 -4.84
CA ALA A 221 21.94 -19.07 -4.30
C ALA A 221 21.49 -18.67 -2.88
N ARG A 222 20.37 -19.21 -2.37
CA ARG A 222 19.91 -19.01 -0.99
C ARG A 222 20.52 -19.99 0.03
N LYS A 223 21.23 -21.04 -0.44
CA LYS A 223 21.84 -22.08 0.40
C LYS A 223 23.31 -21.84 0.73
N TYR A 224 23.89 -20.72 0.28
CA TYR A 224 25.25 -20.28 0.58
C TYR A 224 25.24 -18.87 1.15
#